data_AF-Q9BHZ8-F1
#
_entry.id   AF-Q9BHZ8-F1
#
_cell.length_a   1.000
_cell.length_b   1.000
_cell.length_c   1.000
_cell.angle_alpha   90.00
_cell.angle_beta   90.00
_cell.angle_gamma   90.00
#
_symmetry.space_group_name_H-M   'P 1'
#
loop_
_entity.id
_entity.type
_entity.pdbx_description
1 polymer ?
#
loop_
_entity_poly.entity_id
_entity_poly.type
_entity_poly.pdbx_seq_one_letter_code
_entity_poly.pdbx_strand_id
1 'polypeptide(L)' 'RAHIGKPAPDFTVEAVVDHDFQTVSLSDFKGKYVVLIFYPEDFSFVCPTEITAFSDRSDE' A
#
# COMPACT_ATOMS: atom_id res chain seq x y z
N ARG A 1 3.93 15.83 4.79
CA ARG A 1 2.92 16.13 3.75
C ARG A 1 3.50 15.70 2.41
N ALA A 2 2.71 15.03 1.57
CA ALA A 2 3.13 14.66 0.23
C ALA A 2 2.98 15.86 -0.73
N HIS A 3 3.93 16.03 -1.65
CA HIS A 3 3.93 17.06 -2.67
C HIS A 3 4.24 16.44 -4.03
N ILE A 4 3.45 16.79 -5.05
CA ILE A 4 3.63 16.27 -6.41
C ILE A 4 5.00 16.65 -6.96
N GLY A 5 5.69 15.70 -7.60
CA GLY A 5 7.02 15.89 -8.18
C GLY A 5 8.17 15.97 -7.16
N LYS A 6 7.88 15.80 -5.86
CA LYS A 6 8.89 15.61 -4.81
C LYS A 6 8.96 14.13 -4.43
N PRO A 7 10.07 13.67 -3.83
CA PRO A 7 10.13 12.33 -3.26
C PRO A 7 8.95 12.10 -2.32
N ALA A 8 8.33 10.92 -2.42
CA ALA A 8 7.29 10.51 -1.49
C ALA A 8 7.88 10.49 -0.05
N PRO A 9 7.10 10.87 0.97
CA PRO A 9 7.54 10.80 2.35
C PRO A 9 7.92 9.37 2.71
N ASP A 10 9.10 9.20 3.31
CA ASP A 10 9.54 7.89 3.75
C ASP A 10 8.71 7.42 4.96
N PHE A 11 8.48 6.12 5.05
CA PHE A 11 7.79 5.50 6.17
C PHE A 11 8.24 4.06 6.33
N THR A 12 8.20 3.60 7.58
CA THR A 12 8.38 2.21 7.97
C THR A 12 7.21 1.85 8.88
N VAL A 13 6.53 0.76 8.56
CA VAL A 13 5.32 0.30 9.27
C VAL A 13 5.34 -1.21 9.41
N GLU A 14 4.59 -1.71 10.39
CA GLU A 14 4.24 -3.12 10.46
C GLU A 14 3.07 -3.39 9.49
N ALA A 15 3.23 -4.40 8.63
CA ALA A 15 2.25 -4.77 7.62
C ALA A 15 2.00 -6.29 7.67
N VAL A 16 0.82 -6.70 7.22
CA VAL A 16 0.50 -8.11 7.01
C VAL A 16 0.85 -8.46 5.57
N VAL A 17 1.78 -9.38 5.37
CA VAL A 17 2.22 -9.89 4.07
C VAL A 17 2.23 -11.41 4.14
N ASP A 18 1.52 -12.07 3.23
CA ASP A 18 1.35 -13.53 3.22
C ASP A 18 0.84 -14.11 4.55
N HIS A 19 -0.04 -13.37 5.24
CA HIS A 19 -0.61 -13.69 6.57
C HIS A 19 0.36 -13.61 7.75
N ASP A 20 1.59 -13.11 7.55
CA ASP A 20 2.56 -12.86 8.62
C ASP A 20 2.82 -11.36 8.81
N PHE A 21 3.20 -10.98 10.03
CA PHE A 21 3.63 -9.62 10.34
C PHE A 21 5.05 -9.39 9.87
N GLN A 22 5.25 -8.35 9.07
CA GLN A 22 6.55 -7.95 8.56
C GLN A 22 6.73 -6.44 8.70
N THR A 23 7.96 -6.00 8.97
CA THR A 23 8.31 -4.58 8.90
C THR A 23 8.59 -4.22 7.45
N VAL A 24 7.84 -3.24 6.91
CA VAL A 24 7.93 -2.81 5.52
C VAL A 24 8.28 -1.33 5.47
N SER A 25 9.25 -0.96 4.64
CA SER A 25 9.64 0.42 4.38
C SER A 25 9.40 0.81 2.93
N LEU A 26 9.05 2.07 2.68
CA LEU A 26 8.89 2.56 1.30
C LEU A 26 10.18 2.38 0.47
N SER A 27 11.33 2.45 1.13
CA SER A 27 12.65 2.21 0.51
C SER A 27 12.82 0.82 -0.10
N ASP A 28 12.09 -0.19 0.39
CA ASP A 28 12.22 -1.59 -0.04
C ASP A 28 11.71 -1.79 -1.47
N PHE A 29 10.88 -0.86 -1.96
CA PHE A 29 10.30 -0.88 -3.30
C PHE A 29 11.05 0.00 -4.32
N LYS A 30 12.23 0.54 -3.97
CA LYS A 30 13.03 1.35 -4.90
C LYS A 30 13.30 0.61 -6.21
N GLY A 31 13.16 1.32 -7.31
CA GLY A 31 13.33 0.77 -8.66
C GLY A 31 12.07 0.11 -9.23
N LYS A 32 10.98 0.02 -8.45
CA LYS A 32 9.65 -0.39 -8.91
C LYS A 32 8.69 0.80 -8.87
N TYR A 33 7.68 0.79 -9.73
CA TYR A 33 6.54 1.68 -9.57
C TYR A 33 5.70 1.21 -8.36
N VAL A 34 5.30 2.14 -7.52
CA VAL A 34 4.49 1.87 -6.32
C VAL A 34 3.19 2.65 -6.40
N VAL A 35 2.07 1.96 -6.24
CA VAL A 35 0.76 2.56 -6.03
C VAL A 35 0.43 2.42 -4.54
N LEU A 36 0.38 3.54 -3.82
CA LEU A 36 0.07 3.58 -2.39
C LEU A 36 -1.35 4.11 -2.19
N ILE A 37 -2.24 3.27 -1.66
CA ILE A 37 -3.65 3.58 -1.44
C ILE A 37 -3.92 3.64 0.06
N PHE A 38 -4.57 4.70 0.50
CA PHE A 38 -5.07 4.83 1.86
C PHE A 38 -6.57 4.60 1.85
N TYR A 39 -7.04 3.74 2.72
CA TYR A 39 -8.46 3.51 2.94
C TYR A 39 -8.81 3.83 4.41
N PRO A 40 -10.07 4.22 4.70
CA PRO A 40 -10.40 4.84 5.98
C PRO A 40 -10.38 3.87 7.17
N GLU A 41 -10.96 2.68 7.03
CA GLU A 41 -11.08 1.72 8.13
C GLU A 41 -11.41 0.31 7.62
N ASP A 42 -10.83 -0.70 8.27
CA ASP A 42 -11.17 -2.11 8.09
C ASP A 42 -12.65 -2.39 8.45
N PHE A 43 -13.24 -3.40 7.81
CA PHE A 43 -14.60 -3.89 8.08
C PHE A 43 -15.75 -2.87 7.88
N SER A 44 -15.50 -1.83 7.07
CA SER A 44 -16.52 -0.88 6.61
C SER A 44 -17.14 -1.26 5.25
N PHE A 45 -18.26 -0.63 4.88
CA PHE A 45 -19.11 -1.05 3.76
C PHE A 45 -18.54 -0.80 2.34
N VAL A 46 -17.51 0.03 2.18
CA VAL A 46 -16.99 0.46 0.86
C VAL A 46 -15.56 -0.03 0.58
N CYS A 47 -14.87 -0.59 1.57
CA CYS A 47 -13.50 -1.08 1.40
C CYS A 47 -13.32 -2.43 0.66
N PRO A 48 -14.22 -3.44 0.75
CA PRO A 48 -13.85 -4.76 0.26
C PRO A 48 -13.81 -4.86 -1.27
N THR A 49 -14.46 -3.96 -2.01
CA THR A 49 -14.47 -3.99 -3.49
C THR A 49 -13.23 -3.36 -4.10
N GLU A 50 -12.69 -2.28 -3.52
CA GLU A 50 -11.52 -1.59 -4.09
C GLU A 50 -10.25 -2.38 -3.85
N ILE A 51 -10.07 -2.91 -2.64
CA ILE A 51 -8.87 -3.66 -2.25
C ILE A 51 -8.79 -4.99 -3.03
N THR A 52 -9.90 -5.71 -3.18
CA THR A 52 -9.94 -6.97 -3.95
C THR A 52 -9.68 -6.73 -5.43
N ALA A 53 -10.28 -5.70 -6.04
CA ALA A 53 -10.08 -5.41 -7.46
C ALA A 53 -8.61 -5.05 -7.80
N PHE A 54 -7.89 -4.38 -6.91
CA PHE A 54 -6.45 -4.16 -7.09
C PHE A 54 -5.65 -5.44 -6.91
N SER A 55 -6.00 -6.28 -5.93
CA SER A 55 -5.33 -7.55 -5.68
C SER A 55 -5.50 -8.53 -6.85
N ASP A 56 -6.68 -8.60 -7.45
CA ASP A 56 -6.96 -9.51 -8.57
C ASP A 56 -6.18 -9.14 -9.85
N ARG A 57 -5.68 -7.90 -9.93
CA ARG A 57 -5.02 -7.33 -11.11
C ARG A 57 -3.56 -6.95 -10.85
N SER A 58 -2.97 -7.39 -9.74
CA SER A 58 -1.60 -7.00 -9.37
C SER A 58 -0.52 -7.54 -10.31
N ASP A 59 -0.83 -8.59 -11.08
CA ASP A 59 0.06 -9.22 -12.06
C ASP A 59 -0.15 -8.70 -13.51
N GLU A 60 -1.09 -7.78 -13.72
CA GLU A 60 -1.39 -7.15 -15.02
C GLU A 60 -0.51 -5.91 -15.26
#